data_AF-A0A839P7T5-F1
#
_entry.id   AF-A0A839P7T5-F1
#
_cell.length_a   1.000
_cell.length_b   1.000
_cell.length_c   1.000
_cell.angle_alpha   90.00
_cell.angle_beta   90.00
_cell.angle_gamma   90.00
#
_symmetry.space_group_name_H-M   'P 1'
#
loop_
_entity.id
_entity.type
_entity.pdbx_description
1 polymer ?
#
loop_
_entity_poly.entity_id
_entity_poly.type
_entity_poly.pdbx_seq_one_letter_code
_entity_poly.pdbx_strand_id
1 'polypeptide(L)'
;MSLQCIMGTYRSFLNSAFPVLAEVFENDEHYAIDDWLQSNWEIIVEHYLSIITGKIIVLEVYGNGADCNGASSRVWMPNYTATHRIMCRIKSDGKILTFENFVGYDEHGRYGNVAPFTHAECEGDVLVPFEDCIFELESLTHRT
;
A
#
# COMPACT_ATOMS: atom_id res chain seq x y z
N MET A 1 -14.60 1.02 -11.43
CA MET A 1 -13.24 1.55 -11.18
C MET A 1 -12.25 0.39 -11.33
N SER A 2 -11.14 0.54 -12.06
CA SER A 2 -10.13 -0.51 -12.20
C SER A 2 -9.16 -0.50 -11.02
N LEU A 3 -8.40 -1.59 -10.79
CA LEU A 3 -7.35 -1.63 -9.76
C LEU A 3 -6.32 -0.51 -9.97
N GLN A 4 -5.87 -0.27 -11.21
CA GLN A 4 -4.98 0.85 -11.53
C GLN A 4 -5.54 2.20 -11.04
N CYS A 5 -6.84 2.42 -11.21
CA CYS A 5 -7.50 3.65 -10.79
C CYS A 5 -7.62 3.74 -9.26
N ILE A 6 -7.88 2.62 -8.58
CA ILE A 6 -7.88 2.55 -7.10
C ILE A 6 -6.49 2.89 -6.55
N MET A 7 -5.44 2.27 -7.09
CA MET A 7 -4.05 2.52 -6.68
C MET A 7 -3.65 3.98 -6.93
N GLY A 8 -4.02 4.53 -8.09
CA GLY A 8 -3.81 5.95 -8.38
C GLY A 8 -4.58 6.89 -7.44
N THR A 9 -5.78 6.50 -7.00
CA THR A 9 -6.59 7.27 -6.05
C THR A 9 -5.93 7.29 -4.67
N TYR A 10 -5.50 6.12 -4.18
CA TYR A 10 -4.79 6.01 -2.91
C TYR A 10 -3.47 6.79 -2.93
N ARG A 11 -2.66 6.64 -3.98
CA ARG A 11 -1.43 7.43 -4.17
C ARG A 11 -1.70 8.94 -4.18
N SER A 12 -2.76 9.37 -4.87
CA SER A 12 -3.14 10.80 -4.92
C SER A 12 -3.58 11.31 -3.55
N PHE A 13 -4.30 10.48 -2.79
CA PHE A 13 -4.65 10.76 -1.39
C PHE A 13 -3.39 10.92 -0.54
N LEU A 14 -2.44 9.99 -0.60
CA LEU A 14 -1.17 10.09 0.14
C LEU A 14 -0.45 11.39 -0.20
N ASN A 15 -0.29 11.70 -1.49
CA ASN A 15 0.36 12.94 -1.93
C ASN A 15 -0.35 14.23 -1.49
N SER A 16 -1.65 14.18 -1.25
CA SER A 16 -2.44 15.34 -0.83
C SER A 16 -2.49 15.49 0.69
N ALA A 17 -2.62 14.38 1.41
CA ALA A 17 -2.80 14.37 2.86
C ALA A 17 -1.45 14.42 3.60
N PHE A 18 -0.44 13.72 3.09
CA PHE A 18 0.83 13.56 3.79
C PHE A 18 1.54 14.90 4.06
N PRO A 19 1.62 15.88 3.13
CA PRO A 19 2.24 17.17 3.43
C PRO A 19 1.59 17.92 4.61
N VAL A 20 0.29 17.69 4.86
CA VAL A 20 -0.43 18.30 5.98
C VAL A 20 -0.18 17.56 7.29
N LEU A 21 0.04 16.24 7.21
CA LEU A 21 0.21 15.37 8.38
C LEU A 21 1.68 15.11 8.74
N ALA A 22 2.62 15.44 7.86
CA ALA A 22 4.05 15.19 8.08
C ALA A 22 4.55 15.81 9.40
N GLU A 23 4.06 17.01 9.75
CA GLU A 23 4.38 17.66 11.03
C GLU A 23 3.75 16.94 12.23
N VAL A 24 2.60 16.29 12.05
CA VAL A 24 1.94 15.49 13.11
C VAL A 24 2.76 14.24 13.41
N PHE A 25 3.43 13.69 12.40
CA PHE A 25 4.31 12.53 12.51
C PHE A 25 5.76 12.91 12.86
N GLU A 26 6.05 14.19 13.07
CA GLU A 26 7.39 14.62 13.48
C GLU A 26 7.68 14.12 14.91
N ASN A 27 8.67 13.25 15.05
CA ASN A 27 8.97 12.49 16.28
C ASN A 27 7.90 11.44 16.65
N ASP A 28 7.33 10.77 15.65
CA ASP A 28 6.43 9.64 15.87
C ASP A 28 7.13 8.45 16.54
N GLU A 29 7.10 8.43 17.87
CA GLU A 29 7.61 7.35 18.71
C GLU A 29 6.65 6.15 18.80
N HIS A 30 5.44 6.26 18.22
CA HIS A 30 4.35 5.31 18.41
C HIS A 30 3.88 4.66 17.11
N TYR A 31 4.64 4.79 16.02
CA TYR A 31 4.30 4.21 14.71
C TYR A 31 2.92 4.67 14.20
N ALA A 32 2.46 5.85 14.62
CA ALA A 32 1.20 6.46 14.21
C ALA A 32 1.12 6.67 12.69
N ILE A 33 2.25 6.87 12.02
CA ILE A 33 2.34 6.94 10.55
C ILE A 33 1.97 5.61 9.90
N ASP A 34 2.43 4.48 10.45
CA ASP A 34 2.17 3.16 9.90
C ASP A 34 0.71 2.75 10.17
N ASP A 35 0.20 3.05 11.36
CA ASP A 35 -1.24 2.93 11.70
C ASP A 35 -2.11 3.74 10.72
N TRP A 36 -1.72 4.98 10.43
CA TRP A 36 -2.45 5.85 9.50
C TRP A 36 -2.38 5.31 8.08
N LEU A 37 -1.21 4.90 7.58
CA LEU A 37 -1.04 4.34 6.25
C LEU A 37 -1.90 3.08 6.07
N GLN A 38 -1.80 2.14 7.01
CA GLN A 38 -2.56 0.90 7.01
C GLN A 38 -4.07 1.14 7.11
N SER A 39 -4.52 2.02 8.01
CA SER A 39 -5.95 2.36 8.14
C SER A 39 -6.51 2.88 6.82
N ASN A 40 -5.79 3.78 6.16
CA ASN A 40 -6.26 4.36 4.91
C ASN A 40 -6.16 3.37 3.74
N TRP A 41 -5.18 2.45 3.77
CA TRP A 41 -5.10 1.35 2.82
C TRP A 41 -6.35 0.46 2.88
N GLU A 42 -6.75 0.07 4.08
CA GLU A 42 -7.96 -0.74 4.32
C GLU A 42 -9.24 0.01 3.91
N ILE A 43 -9.36 1.28 4.29
CA ILE A 43 -10.55 2.10 3.99
C ILE A 43 -10.69 2.39 2.50
N ILE A 44 -9.59 2.69 1.80
CA ILE A 44 -9.65 3.14 0.42
C ILE A 44 -9.53 1.93 -0.51
N VAL A 45 -8.45 1.17 -0.41
CA VAL A 45 -8.12 0.16 -1.43
C VAL A 45 -8.92 -1.11 -1.24
N GLU A 46 -8.91 -1.70 -0.05
CA GLU A 46 -9.64 -2.94 0.22
C GLU A 46 -11.16 -2.74 0.09
N HIS A 47 -11.69 -1.62 0.59
CA HIS A 47 -13.11 -1.32 0.48
C HIS A 47 -13.57 -1.21 -0.99
N TYR A 48 -12.85 -0.46 -1.82
CA TYR A 48 -13.19 -0.34 -3.23
C TYR A 48 -13.04 -1.67 -3.97
N LEU A 49 -12.00 -2.45 -3.67
CA LEU A 49 -11.84 -3.80 -4.23
C LEU A 49 -13.00 -4.71 -3.84
N SER A 50 -13.44 -4.64 -2.59
CA SER A 50 -14.55 -5.45 -2.11
C SER A 50 -15.87 -5.10 -2.83
N ILE A 51 -16.11 -3.81 -3.08
CA ILE A 51 -17.27 -3.35 -3.85
C ILE A 51 -17.22 -3.88 -5.28
N ILE A 52 -16.10 -3.70 -5.99
CA ILE A 52 -16.04 -4.04 -7.42
C ILE A 52 -16.00 -5.54 -7.68
N THR A 53 -15.48 -6.33 -6.73
CA THR A 53 -15.41 -7.79 -6.84
C THR A 53 -16.67 -8.49 -6.29
N GLY A 54 -17.48 -7.79 -5.50
CA GLY A 54 -18.65 -8.34 -4.82
C GLY A 54 -18.32 -9.35 -3.71
N LYS A 55 -17.08 -9.35 -3.21
CA LYS A 55 -16.58 -10.24 -2.15
C LYS A 55 -15.77 -9.42 -1.16
N ILE A 56 -15.62 -9.90 0.08
CA ILE A 56 -14.69 -9.29 1.01
C ILE A 56 -13.26 -9.56 0.51
N ILE A 57 -12.54 -8.50 0.18
CA ILE A 57 -11.12 -8.55 -0.20
C ILE A 57 -10.31 -8.00 0.96
N VAL A 58 -9.46 -8.86 1.51
CA VAL A 58 -8.48 -8.55 2.56
C VAL A 58 -7.11 -8.63 1.92
N LEU A 59 -6.36 -7.55 1.89
CA LEU A 59 -5.03 -7.50 1.30
C LEU A 59 -3.95 -7.84 2.34
N GLU A 60 -2.76 -8.17 1.83
CA GLU A 60 -1.55 -8.12 2.65
C GLU A 60 -1.33 -6.71 3.21
N VAL A 61 -0.53 -6.69 4.29
CA VAL A 61 -0.16 -5.48 5.01
C VAL A 61 0.48 -4.47 4.07
N TYR A 62 0.14 -3.20 4.23
CA TYR A 62 0.74 -2.10 3.49
C TYR A 62 1.97 -1.58 4.25
N GLY A 63 3.15 -1.63 3.61
CA GLY A 63 4.41 -1.27 4.25
C GLY A 63 4.63 -2.08 5.54
N ASN A 64 4.86 -1.39 6.66
CA ASN A 64 5.09 -2.02 7.96
C ASN A 64 3.80 -2.50 8.66
N GLY A 65 2.63 -2.03 8.20
CA GLY A 65 1.35 -2.28 8.85
C GLY A 65 1.16 -1.57 10.18
N ALA A 66 -0.05 -1.68 10.73
CA ALA A 66 -0.37 -1.06 12.00
C ALA A 66 0.28 -1.80 13.19
N ASP A 67 0.52 -1.10 14.29
CA ASP A 67 0.87 -1.66 15.60
C ASP A 67 -0.19 -1.28 16.66
N CYS A 68 -1.45 -1.15 16.24
CA CYS A 68 -2.55 -0.79 17.13
C CYS A 68 -3.31 -2.00 17.71
N ASN A 69 -3.10 -3.21 17.17
CA ASN A 69 -3.91 -4.40 17.47
C ASN A 69 -3.11 -5.64 17.89
N GLY A 70 -1.90 -5.45 18.43
CA GLY A 70 -1.10 -6.47 19.13
C GLY A 70 -0.72 -7.68 18.26
N ALA A 71 -1.62 -8.64 18.09
CA ALA A 71 -1.40 -9.83 17.27
C ALA A 71 -1.69 -9.62 15.77
N SER A 72 -2.13 -8.42 15.38
CA SER A 72 -2.53 -8.11 14.01
C SER A 72 -2.07 -6.72 13.62
N SER A 73 -1.50 -6.62 12.41
CA SER A 73 -1.17 -5.35 11.78
C SER A 73 -2.33 -4.74 11.01
N ARG A 74 -3.55 -5.26 11.19
CA ARG A 74 -4.76 -4.70 10.61
C ARG A 74 -5.46 -3.78 11.59
N VAL A 75 -6.04 -2.69 11.12
CA VAL A 75 -6.83 -1.78 11.96
C VAL A 75 -8.29 -2.22 12.00
N TRP A 76 -8.85 -2.52 10.84
CA TRP A 76 -10.19 -3.04 10.63
C TRP A 76 -10.17 -4.56 10.46
N MET A 77 -11.11 -5.23 11.14
CA MET A 77 -11.21 -6.68 11.19
C MET A 77 -9.88 -7.35 11.57
N PRO A 78 -9.33 -7.10 12.79
CA PRO A 78 -8.00 -7.57 13.19
C PRO A 78 -7.83 -9.10 13.16
N ASN A 79 -8.93 -9.85 13.23
CA ASN A 79 -8.92 -11.31 13.18
C ASN A 79 -8.93 -11.90 11.76
N TYR A 80 -8.98 -11.08 10.71
CA TYR A 80 -9.02 -11.55 9.33
C TYR A 80 -7.61 -11.75 8.78
N THR A 81 -7.41 -12.84 8.04
CA THR A 81 -6.16 -13.10 7.32
C THR A 81 -6.24 -12.52 5.91
N ALA A 82 -5.10 -12.09 5.38
CA ALA A 82 -4.99 -11.67 4.00
C ALA A 82 -5.49 -12.77 3.05
N THR A 83 -6.31 -12.38 2.09
CA THR A 83 -6.91 -13.24 1.06
C THR A 83 -6.29 -13.00 -0.30
N HIS A 84 -5.70 -11.83 -0.50
CA HIS A 84 -5.14 -11.37 -1.76
C HIS A 84 -3.90 -10.52 -1.49
N ARG A 85 -3.09 -10.33 -2.54
CA ARG A 85 -2.02 -9.35 -2.58
C ARG A 85 -2.04 -8.57 -3.88
N ILE A 86 -1.39 -7.42 -3.87
CA ILE A 86 -1.20 -6.61 -5.07
C ILE A 86 0.13 -6.99 -5.70
N MET A 87 0.10 -7.23 -7.01
CA MET A 87 1.27 -7.45 -7.82
C MET A 87 1.52 -6.22 -8.68
N CYS A 88 2.79 -5.86 -8.85
CA CYS A 88 3.24 -4.83 -9.77
C CYS A 88 3.92 -5.48 -10.98
N ARG A 89 3.31 -5.34 -12.16
CA ARG A 89 3.95 -5.65 -13.43
C ARG A 89 4.64 -4.40 -13.98
N ILE A 90 5.95 -4.50 -14.20
CA ILE A 90 6.76 -3.42 -14.76
C ILE A 90 6.52 -3.35 -16.27
N LYS A 91 6.16 -2.18 -16.79
CA LYS A 91 5.84 -2.01 -18.23
C LYS A 91 6.99 -2.31 -19.18
N SER A 92 8.22 -2.01 -18.77
CA SER A 92 9.40 -2.07 -19.63
C SER A 92 9.85 -3.50 -19.96
N ASP A 93 9.82 -4.40 -18.98
CA ASP A 93 10.32 -5.77 -19.12
C ASP A 93 9.26 -6.85 -18.80
N GLY A 94 8.08 -6.44 -18.34
CA GLY A 94 6.98 -7.35 -17.97
C GLY A 94 7.23 -8.14 -16.69
N LYS A 95 8.30 -7.88 -15.95
CA LYS A 95 8.59 -8.52 -14.66
C LYS A 95 7.44 -8.24 -13.70
N ILE A 96 7.04 -9.25 -12.94
CA ILE A 96 5.97 -9.16 -11.94
C ILE A 96 6.60 -9.35 -10.57
N LEU A 97 6.32 -8.43 -9.66
CA LEU A 97 6.82 -8.40 -8.29
C LEU A 97 5.66 -8.14 -7.32
N THR A 98 5.77 -8.61 -6.08
CA THR A 98 4.81 -8.24 -5.03
C THR A 98 4.94 -6.74 -4.74
N PHE A 99 3.83 -6.01 -4.71
CA PHE A 99 3.79 -4.61 -4.28
C PHE A 99 3.72 -4.53 -2.75
N GLU A 100 4.51 -3.65 -2.15
CA GLU A 100 4.55 -3.49 -0.69
C GLU A 100 3.91 -2.15 -0.25
N ASN A 101 4.33 -1.05 -0.88
CA ASN A 101 3.89 0.30 -0.54
C ASN A 101 4.26 1.31 -1.65
N PHE A 102 3.69 2.50 -1.56
CA PHE A 102 4.22 3.67 -2.24
C PHE A 102 5.26 4.37 -1.39
N VAL A 103 6.31 4.87 -2.03
CA VAL A 103 7.38 5.63 -1.40
C VAL A 103 7.68 6.91 -2.17
N GLY A 104 8.16 7.91 -1.46
CA GLY A 104 8.86 9.03 -2.08
C GLY A 104 10.29 8.66 -2.39
N TYR A 105 10.82 9.21 -3.48
CA TYR A 105 12.18 8.99 -3.93
C TYR A 105 12.84 10.34 -4.21
N ASP A 106 13.97 10.61 -3.58
CA ASP A 106 14.74 11.82 -3.82
C ASP A 106 15.79 11.65 -4.93
N GLU A 107 16.36 12.76 -5.38
CA GLU A 107 17.40 12.79 -6.41
C GLU A 107 18.74 12.14 -5.97
N HIS A 108 18.88 11.84 -4.68
CA HIS A 108 20.05 11.17 -4.11
C HIS A 108 19.85 9.66 -3.94
N GLY A 109 18.71 9.15 -4.41
CA GLY A 109 18.38 7.74 -4.37
C GLY A 109 17.90 7.24 -3.02
N ARG A 110 17.50 8.15 -2.12
CA ARG A 110 16.90 7.80 -0.83
C ARG A 110 15.40 7.74 -0.98
N TYR A 111 14.78 6.80 -0.27
CA TYR A 111 13.34 6.61 -0.27
C TYR A 111 12.77 6.41 1.12
N GLY A 112 11.46 6.58 1.22
CA GLY A 112 10.72 6.30 2.45
C GLY A 112 9.30 6.84 2.40
N ASN A 113 8.66 6.88 3.58
CA ASN A 113 7.35 7.49 3.79
C ASN A 113 7.47 9.02 3.74
N VAL A 114 7.71 9.56 2.55
CA VAL A 114 7.85 10.99 2.30
C VAL A 114 7.14 11.36 1.00
N ALA A 115 6.45 12.49 1.00
CA ALA A 115 5.86 13.02 -0.21
C ALA A 115 6.91 13.75 -1.07
N PRO A 116 6.82 13.70 -2.41
CA PRO A 116 5.78 13.03 -3.18
C PRO A 116 6.05 11.52 -3.31
N PHE A 117 5.02 10.72 -3.04
CA PHE A 117 4.96 9.28 -3.32
C PHE A 117 4.93 9.08 -4.83
N THR A 118 6.10 8.78 -5.42
CA THR A 118 6.29 8.69 -6.87
C THR A 118 6.52 7.27 -7.34
N HIS A 119 6.98 6.39 -6.45
CA HIS A 119 7.37 5.02 -6.78
C HIS A 119 6.56 4.01 -5.98
N ALA A 120 6.34 2.85 -6.58
CA ALA A 120 5.98 1.64 -5.88
C ALA A 120 7.27 0.95 -5.43
N GLU A 121 7.37 0.64 -4.14
CA GLU A 121 8.32 -0.31 -3.61
C GLU A 121 7.72 -1.71 -3.74
N CYS A 122 8.51 -2.62 -4.29
CA CYS A 122 8.15 -4.00 -4.58
C CYS A 122 9.20 -4.94 -3.96
N GLU A 123 8.84 -6.21 -3.82
CA GLU A 123 9.68 -7.23 -3.16
C GLU A 123 11.16 -7.15 -3.57
N GLY A 124 12.04 -7.20 -2.56
CA GLY A 124 13.47 -7.07 -2.75
C GLY A 124 13.94 -5.64 -3.01
N ASP A 125 13.29 -4.65 -2.38
CA ASP A 125 13.61 -3.22 -2.44
C ASP A 125 13.62 -2.65 -3.87
N VAL A 126 12.79 -3.23 -4.76
CA VAL A 126 12.72 -2.82 -6.16
C VAL A 126 11.77 -1.64 -6.29
N LEU A 127 12.32 -0.49 -6.68
CA LEU A 127 11.54 0.73 -6.89
C LEU A 127 11.12 0.87 -8.36
N VAL A 128 9.82 1.06 -8.57
CA VAL A 128 9.22 1.21 -9.91
C VAL A 128 8.43 2.53 -9.94
N PRO A 129 8.71 3.45 -10.88
CA PRO A 129 7.91 4.66 -11.04
C PRO A 129 6.43 4.30 -11.23
N PHE A 130 5.51 5.01 -10.57
CA PHE A 130 4.07 4.67 -10.62
C PHE A 130 3.54 4.60 -12.05
N GLU A 131 3.98 5.51 -12.92
CA GLU A 131 3.64 5.54 -14.34
C GLU A 131 4.12 4.30 -15.11
N ASP A 132 5.09 3.57 -14.59
CA ASP A 132 5.63 2.33 -15.17
C ASP A 132 5.02 1.06 -14.54
N CYS A 133 4.13 1.22 -13.56
CA CYS A 133 3.42 0.11 -12.93
C CYS A 133 2.12 -0.25 -13.66
N ILE A 134 1.84 -1.55 -13.76
CA ILE A 134 0.52 -2.11 -14.00
C ILE A 134 0.17 -2.97 -12.78
N PHE A 135 -0.88 -2.60 -12.05
CA PHE A 135 -1.28 -3.33 -10.84
C PHE A 135 -2.25 -4.47 -11.13
N GLU A 136 -1.99 -5.62 -10.51
CA GLU A 136 -2.78 -6.84 -10.62
C GLU A 136 -3.14 -7.37 -9.23
N LEU A 137 -4.28 -8.04 -9.12
CA LEU A 137 -4.74 -8.65 -7.87
C LEU A 137 -4.48 -10.16 -7.94
N GLU A 138 -3.74 -10.71 -6.99
CA GLU A 138 -3.49 -12.15 -6.89
C GLU A 138 -4.18 -12.71 -5.64
N SER A 139 -4.91 -13.83 -5.78
CA SER A 139 -5.49 -14.54 -4.64
C SER A 139 -4.42 -15.36 -3.92
N LEU A 140 -4.33 -15.18 -2.60
CA LEU A 140 -3.55 -16.03 -1.73
C LEU A 140 -4.33 -17.33 -1.53
N THR A 141 -4.08 -18.34 -2.36
CA THR A 141 -4.57 -19.68 -2.04
C THR A 141 -3.89 -20.12 -0.75
N HIS A 142 -4.64 -20.20 0.35
CA HIS A 142 -4.19 -20.91 1.53
C HIS A 142 -3.86 -22.33 1.09
N ARG A 143 -2.56 -22.65 0.98
CA ARG A 143 -2.12 -24.04 0.94
C ARG A 143 -2.48 -24.61 2.31
N THR A 144 -3.68 -25.16 2.41
CA THR A 144 -4.08 -26.07 3.50
C THR A 144 -3.16 -27.28 3.51
#